data_AF-A0A1V5E868-F1
#
_entry.id   AF-A0A1V5E868-F1
#
_cell.length_a   1.000
_cell.length_b   1.000
_cell.length_c   1.000
_cell.angle_alpha   90.00
_cell.angle_beta   90.00
_cell.angle_gamma   90.00
#
_symmetry.space_group_name_H-M   'P 1'
#
loop_
_entity.id
_entity.type
_entity.pdbx_description
1 polymer ?
#
loop_
_entity_poly.entity_id
_entity_poly.type
_entity_poly.pdbx_seq_one_letter_code
_entity_poly.pdbx_strand_id
1 'polypeptide(L)'
;MSHIDMLIETLEILESAVDSRNQDKGFEAITILLMQFIEIYGDEGNMFKKMYPFLEKMKSDIQHGNFEEADIMTKALLVKLRMVNEKSAVRGD
;
A
#
# COMPACT_ATOMS: atom_id res chain seq x y z
N MET A 1 17.38 2.65 3.33
CA MET A 1 16.10 2.25 2.72
C MET A 1 15.25 3.50 2.65
N SER A 2 14.76 3.89 1.47
CA SER A 2 13.89 5.06 1.38
C SER A 2 12.52 4.74 1.98
N HIS A 3 11.76 5.76 2.40
CA HIS A 3 10.37 5.59 2.84
C HIS A 3 9.51 4.93 1.76
N ILE A 4 9.82 5.17 0.48
CA ILE A 4 9.10 4.56 -0.64
C ILE A 4 9.43 3.08 -0.77
N ASP A 5 10.68 2.67 -0.59
CA ASP A 5 11.07 1.25 -0.63
C ASP A 5 10.34 0.46 0.46
N MET A 6 10.24 1.01 1.67
CA MET A 6 9.50 0.38 2.78
C MET A 6 8.01 0.19 2.46
N LEU A 7 7.37 1.18 1.83
CA LEU A 7 5.99 1.09 1.38
C LEU A 7 5.82 0.05 0.27
N ILE A 8 6.77 -0.02 -0.68
CA ILE A 8 6.77 -1.01 -1.77
C ILE A 8 6.89 -2.42 -1.20
N GLU A 9 7.86 -2.68 -0.32
CA GLU A 9 8.06 -4.01 0.30
C GLU A 9 6.80 -4.48 1.02
N THR A 10 6.16 -3.60 1.79
CA THR A 10 4.92 -3.93 2.51
C THR A 10 3.76 -4.21 1.56
N LEU A 11 3.69 -3.47 0.44
CA LEU A 11 2.70 -3.71 -0.60
C LEU A 11 2.94 -5.00 -1.39
N GLU A 12 4.19 -5.44 -1.57
CA GLU A 12 4.51 -6.74 -2.19
C GLU A 12 4.08 -7.90 -1.28
N ILE A 13 4.24 -7.74 0.04
CA ILE A 13 3.69 -8.70 1.03
C ILE A 13 2.17 -8.72 0.94
N LEU A 14 1.53 -7.55 0.87
CA LEU A 14 0.09 -7.43 0.71
C LEU A 14 -0.41 -8.08 -0.58
N GLU A 15 0.25 -7.83 -1.71
CA GLU A 15 -0.07 -8.43 -3.01
C GLU A 15 -0.02 -9.96 -2.93
N SER A 16 1.06 -10.52 -2.38
CA SER A 16 1.20 -11.96 -2.19
C SER A 16 0.09 -12.55 -1.30
N ALA A 17 -0.29 -11.84 -0.23
CA ALA A 17 -1.38 -12.27 0.64
C ALA A 17 -2.75 -12.22 -0.05
N VAL A 18 -3.01 -11.18 -0.84
CA VAL A 18 -4.25 -11.02 -1.61
C VAL A 18 -4.36 -12.07 -2.71
N ASP A 19 -3.29 -12.30 -3.48
CA ASP A 19 -3.25 -13.30 -4.56
C ASP A 19 -3.46 -14.73 -4.02
N SER A 20 -2.86 -15.03 -2.87
CA SER A 20 -3.07 -16.30 -2.16
C SER A 20 -4.38 -16.37 -1.37
N ARG A 21 -5.22 -15.32 -1.41
CA ARG A 21 -6.47 -15.19 -0.65
C ARG A 21 -6.31 -15.43 0.85
N ASN A 22 -5.15 -15.08 1.39
CA ASN A 22 -4.82 -15.21 2.81
C ASN A 22 -5.33 -13.97 3.57
N GLN A 23 -6.55 -14.06 4.10
CA GLN A 23 -7.23 -12.96 4.78
C GLN A 23 -6.42 -12.40 5.96
N ASP A 24 -5.91 -13.26 6.84
CA ASP A 24 -5.21 -12.83 8.05
C ASP A 24 -3.93 -12.05 7.70
N LYS A 25 -3.11 -12.61 6.80
CA LYS A 25 -1.89 -11.94 6.34
C LYS A 25 -2.21 -10.67 5.56
N GLY A 26 -3.27 -10.67 4.74
CA GLY A 26 -3.69 -9.49 4.00
C GLY A 26 -4.11 -8.37 4.95
N PHE A 27 -4.88 -8.70 5.99
CA PHE A 27 -5.34 -7.75 7.00
C PHE A 27 -4.19 -7.20 7.85
N GLU A 28 -3.22 -8.04 8.20
CA GLU A 28 -1.99 -7.63 8.87
C GLU A 28 -1.19 -6.66 7.99
N ALA A 29 -0.90 -7.05 6.75
CA ALA A 29 -0.10 -6.25 5.82
C ALA A 29 -0.72 -4.88 5.51
N ILE A 30 -2.03 -4.80 5.25
CA ILE A 30 -2.70 -3.51 5.02
C ILE A 30 -2.72 -2.62 6.27
N THR A 31 -2.80 -3.23 7.45
CA THR A 31 -2.71 -2.48 8.72
C THR A 31 -1.31 -1.92 8.93
N ILE A 32 -0.26 -2.69 8.63
CA ILE A 32 1.13 -2.21 8.65
C ILE A 32 1.32 -1.07 7.64
N LEU A 33 0.80 -1.22 6.43
CA LEU A 33 0.88 -0.19 5.38
C LEU A 33 0.21 1.12 5.84
N LEU A 34 -0.96 1.05 6.46
CA LEU A 34 -1.66 2.20 7.04
C LEU A 34 -0.80 2.92 8.09
N MET A 35 -0.18 2.17 9.01
CA MET A 35 0.70 2.74 10.04
C MET A 35 1.92 3.43 9.44
N GLN A 36 2.56 2.81 8.44
CA GLN A 36 3.70 3.42 7.72
C GLN A 36 3.27 4.71 7.01
N PHE A 37 2.08 4.74 6.40
CA PHE A 37 1.55 5.96 5.78
C PHE A 37 1.35 7.09 6.80
N ILE A 38 0.89 6.80 8.01
CA ILE A 38 0.78 7.77 9.09
C ILE A 38 2.17 8.25 9.53
N GLU A 39 3.11 7.33 9.72
CA GLU A 39 4.48 7.65 10.14
C GLU A 39 5.21 8.55 9.13
N ILE A 40 5.05 8.28 7.83
CA ILE A 40 5.75 9.01 6.76
C ILE A 40 5.12 10.38 6.49
N TYR A 41 3.79 10.46 6.46
CA TYR A 41 3.09 11.66 5.96
C TYR A 41 2.39 12.47 7.05
N GLY A 42 2.26 11.94 8.27
CA GLY A 42 1.42 12.48 9.32
C GLY A 42 -0.08 12.25 9.04
N ASP A 43 -0.86 12.04 10.08
CA ASP A 43 -2.32 11.87 10.02
C ASP A 43 -3.05 13.13 9.52
N GLU A 44 -2.47 14.31 9.73
CA GLU A 44 -3.00 15.56 9.17
C GLU A 44 -2.48 15.87 7.76
N GLY A 45 -1.52 15.09 7.25
CA GLY A 45 -0.87 15.29 5.97
C GLY A 45 -1.81 15.18 4.78
N ASN A 46 -1.64 16.07 3.80
CA ASN A 46 -2.45 16.08 2.57
C ASN A 46 -2.34 14.75 1.80
N MET A 47 -1.17 14.12 1.81
CA MET A 47 -0.96 12.82 1.18
C MET A 47 -1.73 11.71 1.91
N PHE A 48 -1.64 11.66 3.24
CA PHE A 48 -2.38 10.69 4.04
C PHE A 48 -3.89 10.85 3.83
N LYS A 49 -4.43 12.06 3.94
CA LYS A 49 -5.87 12.34 3.71
C LYS A 49 -6.38 11.90 2.33
N LYS A 50 -5.53 11.99 1.31
CA LYS A 50 -5.86 11.52 -0.05
C LYS A 50 -5.81 10.01 -0.17
N MET A 51 -4.86 9.36 0.50
CA MET A 51 -4.63 7.91 0.37
C MET A 51 -5.48 7.08 1.32
N TYR A 52 -5.79 7.61 2.51
CA TYR A 52 -6.52 6.91 3.57
C TYR A 52 -7.83 6.27 3.09
N PRO A 53 -8.72 6.94 2.32
CA PRO A 53 -9.93 6.28 1.83
C PRO A 53 -9.68 5.05 0.96
N PHE A 54 -8.58 5.05 0.19
CA PHE A 54 -8.20 3.91 -0.65
C PHE A 54 -7.63 2.77 0.19
N LEU A 55 -6.78 3.09 1.18
CA LEU A 55 -6.20 2.11 2.09
C LEU A 55 -7.28 1.45 2.97
N GLU A 56 -8.24 2.22 3.48
CA GLU A 56 -9.38 1.70 4.23
C GLU A 56 -10.33 0.88 3.36
N LYS A 57 -10.56 1.29 2.11
CA LYS A 57 -11.32 0.50 1.14
C LYS A 57 -10.67 -0.86 0.89
N MET A 58 -9.36 -0.91 0.63
CA MET A 58 -8.62 -2.16 0.47
C MET A 58 -8.69 -3.04 1.73
N LYS A 59 -8.53 -2.45 2.91
CA LYS A 59 -8.65 -3.17 4.18
C LYS A 59 -10.04 -3.79 4.35
N SER A 60 -11.09 -3.02 4.06
CA SER A 60 -12.46 -3.51 4.06
C SER A 60 -12.65 -4.64 3.06
N ASP A 61 -12.15 -4.50 1.83
CA ASP A 61 -12.29 -5.52 0.80
C ASP A 61 -11.60 -6.84 1.21
N ILE A 62 -10.40 -6.78 1.79
CA ILE A 62 -9.71 -7.95 2.36
C ILE A 62 -10.52 -8.58 3.50
N GLN A 63 -11.03 -7.76 4.42
CA GLN A 63 -11.79 -8.24 5.58
C GLN A 63 -13.09 -8.96 5.19
N HIS A 64 -13.70 -8.57 4.06
CA HIS A 64 -14.93 -9.18 3.54
C HIS A 64 -14.68 -10.24 2.46
N GLY A 65 -13.41 -10.56 2.15
CA GLY A 65 -13.04 -11.55 1.14
C GLY A 65 -13.20 -11.10 -0.31
N ASN A 66 -13.35 -9.80 -0.55
CA ASN A 66 -13.39 -9.18 -1.89
C ASN A 66 -11.96 -9.08 -2.46
N PHE A 67 -11.31 -10.23 -2.66
CA PHE A 67 -9.89 -10.28 -3.04
C PHE A 67 -9.61 -9.77 -4.45
N GLU A 68 -10.59 -9.84 -5.38
CA GLU A 68 -10.41 -9.31 -6.74
C GLU A 68 -10.29 -7.78 -6.73
N GLU A 69 -11.16 -7.10 -5.98
CA GLU A 69 -11.09 -5.65 -5.79
C GLU A 69 -9.82 -5.23 -5.05
N ALA A 70 -9.43 -5.98 -4.01
CA ALA A 70 -8.20 -5.75 -3.28
C ALA A 70 -6.96 -5.92 -4.17
N ASP A 71 -6.94 -6.91 -5.07
CA ASP A 71 -5.83 -7.18 -5.99
C ASP A 71 -5.63 -6.03 -6.98
N ILE A 72 -6.71 -5.57 -7.60
CA ILE A 72 -6.69 -4.44 -8.55
C ILE A 72 -6.10 -3.20 -7.87
N MET A 73 -6.55 -2.88 -6.66
CA MET A 73 -6.08 -1.69 -5.94
C MET A 73 -4.62 -1.84 -5.49
N THR A 74 -4.23 -3.01 -4.99
CA THR A 74 -2.86 -3.29 -4.54
C THR A 74 -1.87 -3.15 -5.69
N LYS A 75 -2.16 -3.77 -6.84
CA LYS A 75 -1.33 -3.67 -8.06
C LYS A 75 -1.25 -2.25 -8.58
N ALA A 76 -2.37 -1.52 -8.62
CA ALA A 76 -2.38 -0.12 -9.05
C ALA A 76 -1.50 0.77 -8.16
N LEU A 77 -1.50 0.53 -6.85
CA LEU A 77 -0.67 1.28 -5.91
C LEU A 77 0.82 0.91 -6.02
N LEU A 78 1.15 -0.38 -6.17
CA LEU A 78 2.51 -0.86 -6.43
C LEU A 78 3.12 -0.20 -7.67
N VAL A 79 2.39 -0.19 -8.79
CA VAL A 79 2.85 0.45 -10.03
C VAL A 79 3.12 1.93 -9.81
N LYS A 80 2.21 2.64 -9.13
CA LYS A 80 2.38 4.07 -8.84
C LYS A 80 3.62 4.34 -7.98
N LEU A 81 3.83 3.58 -6.91
CA LEU A 81 4.99 3.79 -6.04
C LEU A 81 6.31 3.47 -6.74
N ARG A 82 6.37 2.39 -7.54
CA ARG A 82 7.55 2.07 -8.36
C ARG A 82 7.88 3.20 -9.34
N MET A 83 6.88 3.75 -10.03
CA MET A 83 7.07 4.91 -10.92
C MET A 83 7.59 6.15 -10.18
N VAL A 84 7.14 6.40 -8.95
CA VAL A 84 7.65 7.51 -8.12
C VAL A 84 9.10 7.24 -7.70
N ASN A 85 9.42 5.99 -7.34
CA ASN A 85 10.77 5.60 -6.95
C ASN A 85 11.77 5.78 -8.11
N GLU A 86 11.43 5.27 -9.29
CA GLU A 86 12.25 5.41 -10.51
C GLU A 86 12.48 6.87 -10.88
N LYS A 87 11.45 7.72 -10.81
CA LYS A 87 11.59 9.16 -11.09
C LYS A 87 12.46 9.88 -10.07
N SER A 88 12.47 9.43 -8.83
CA SER A 88 13.33 9.99 -7.78
C SER A 88 14.79 9.59 -8.00
N ALA A 89 15.05 8.37 -8.48
CA ALA A 89 16.39 7.91 -8.82
C ALA A 89 16.99 8.68 -10.01
N VAL A 90 16.19 8.99 -11.05
CA VAL A 90 16.66 9.70 -12.26
C VAL A 90 16.94 11.19 -12.03
N ARG A 91 16.39 11.81 -10.98
CA ARG A 91 16.60 13.23 -10.64
C ARG A 91 17.78 13.50 -9.69
N GLY A 92 18.50 12.45 -9.29
CA GLY A 92 19.60 12.52 -8.34
C GLY A 92 21.00 12.68 -8.94
N ASP A 93 21.13 12.79 -10.27
CA ASP A 93 22.39 13.02 -11.01
C ASP A 93 22.52 14.46 -11.53
#